data_AF-A0A838SI06-F1
#
_entry.id   AF-A0A838SI06-F1
#
_cell.length_a   1.000
_cell.length_b   1.000
_cell.length_c   1.000
_cell.angle_alpha   90.00
_cell.angle_beta   90.00
_cell.angle_gamma   90.00
#
_symmetry.space_group_name_H-M   'P 1'
#
loop_
_entity.id
_entity.type
_entity.pdbx_description
1 polymer ?
#
loop_
_entity_poly.entity_id
_entity_poly.type
_entity_poly.pdbx_seq_one_letter_code
_entity_poly.pdbx_strand_id
1 'polypeptide(L)'
;MAIEKSDDSKIPVTGLLILLTVLGGILYYQQPFKSDRPVNEQQSKAVIVGDKRVQSRLWQDPFASVKAHKNAEPNTNQSQTVAISLQPPSSQGEGSPTIPKAQNHHNLLSQLREITKTIGKPTPTFKVLIVVTEGTPFASGTEYRLRHRYAVVSALGEAGYIPEEGEFFRYFGWDRTQLLGKGTCWDESCPTLDVPLEWFKPQDKRKNNVLVLWVKDQDLEKKPLASLESLVAFINNPAPDFRKNQRGKHSPDSTMAFTVLGPFHSGTLRAMIGEVLAKQSQDPSSTHPIEGSHAIEYLSFSATASDAVLFEGFPIGREECFSEATCWEYMRSLDFDVHRVIGTDEELARTLVEELTKRRVDLQNGHDHIALIGEWDTLYGRKLPLTFLEVTKNTPDLDLITKIKNLGDVDWPDWAHRFTYLRGIDGELPQNMNGSDGKSNGDGTVSQNFFKINKGLERPEGPAQFDYLRRLALQIKVEDQKIRERCMDKVGEGSWPICPGFKAMGILAGDVYDKLLLLQALRKEFPGVIFFTTDLDTRLLHPAQYQWTRNLLIAFHFGLRLQAKVQGSIPPFRDAYQTSLFLSTLLAIDSVTVCRTASSFFSHEPCDQLPDTHSYERAPRVFEVGLTGAYDLSA
;
A
#
# COMPACT_ATOMS: atom_id res chain seq x y z
N MET A 1 -21.22 -72.91 -50.78
CA MET A 1 -21.58 -71.48 -50.62
C MET A 1 -22.24 -71.35 -49.25
N ALA A 2 -21.94 -70.41 -48.36
CA ALA A 2 -21.10 -69.23 -48.38
C ALA A 2 -20.64 -68.98 -46.93
N ILE A 3 -19.49 -68.32 -46.73
CA ILE A 3 -19.06 -67.80 -45.42
C ILE A 3 -19.12 -66.28 -45.55
N GLU A 4 -20.00 -65.66 -44.77
CA GLU A 4 -20.10 -64.21 -44.62
C GLU A 4 -18.82 -63.65 -43.98
N LYS A 5 -18.34 -62.54 -44.54
CA LYS A 5 -17.20 -61.78 -44.04
C LYS A 5 -17.77 -60.50 -43.40
N SER A 6 -17.50 -60.30 -42.11
CA SER A 6 -17.88 -59.09 -41.38
C SER A 6 -17.03 -57.90 -41.79
N ASP A 7 -17.70 -56.77 -42.01
CA ASP A 7 -17.17 -55.49 -42.45
C ASP A 7 -16.38 -54.78 -41.34
N ASP A 8 -15.26 -54.15 -41.71
CA ASP A 8 -14.28 -53.57 -40.80
C ASP A 8 -14.47 -52.04 -40.75
N SER A 9 -15.02 -51.55 -39.64
CA SER A 9 -15.41 -50.15 -39.45
C SER A 9 -14.21 -49.21 -39.41
N LYS A 10 -13.92 -48.52 -40.52
CA LYS A 10 -12.90 -47.46 -40.59
C LYS A 10 -13.45 -46.16 -40.00
N ILE A 11 -12.98 -45.78 -38.82
CA ILE A 11 -13.29 -44.49 -38.19
C ILE A 11 -12.71 -43.35 -39.05
N PRO A 12 -13.50 -42.34 -39.46
CA PRO A 12 -13.02 -41.26 -40.31
C PRO A 12 -12.10 -40.32 -39.52
N VAL A 13 -10.79 -40.42 -39.77
CA VAL A 13 -9.71 -39.65 -39.11
C VAL A 13 -9.96 -38.13 -39.16
N THR A 14 -10.59 -37.64 -40.23
CA THR A 14 -10.95 -36.22 -40.40
C THR A 14 -11.99 -35.76 -39.36
N GLY A 15 -12.97 -36.61 -39.03
CA GLY A 15 -13.97 -36.30 -38.01
C GLY A 15 -13.36 -36.25 -36.61
N LEU A 16 -12.37 -37.11 -36.34
CA LEU A 16 -11.63 -37.12 -35.08
C LEU A 16 -10.78 -35.85 -34.92
N LEU A 17 -10.12 -35.40 -35.99
CA LEU A 17 -9.32 -34.17 -35.97
C LEU A 17 -10.19 -32.93 -35.74
N ILE A 18 -11.34 -32.82 -36.40
CA ILE A 18 -12.29 -31.71 -36.18
C ILE A 18 -12.78 -31.72 -34.73
N LEU A 19 -13.16 -32.89 -34.22
CA LEU A 19 -13.60 -33.05 -32.82
C LEU A 19 -12.48 -32.64 -31.84
N LEU A 20 -11.23 -33.03 -32.09
CA LEU A 20 -10.08 -32.65 -31.27
C LEU A 20 -9.79 -31.15 -31.34
N THR A 21 -9.94 -30.50 -32.49
CA THR A 21 -9.81 -29.03 -32.61
C THR A 21 -10.95 -28.29 -31.93
N VAL A 22 -12.19 -28.78 -32.02
CA VAL A 22 -13.35 -28.19 -31.35
C VAL A 22 -13.24 -28.37 -29.84
N LEU A 23 -12.91 -29.58 -29.37
CA LEU A 23 -12.65 -29.88 -27.97
C LEU A 23 -11.45 -29.08 -27.45
N GLY A 24 -10.37 -28.98 -28.22
CA GLY A 24 -9.21 -28.16 -27.90
C GLY A 24 -9.56 -26.68 -27.79
N GLY A 25 -10.40 -26.16 -28.68
CA GLY A 25 -10.92 -24.80 -28.65
C GLY A 25 -11.81 -24.53 -27.43
N ILE A 26 -12.72 -25.45 -27.11
CA ILE A 26 -13.60 -25.37 -25.93
C ILE A 26 -12.78 -25.41 -24.64
N LEU A 27 -11.83 -26.35 -24.52
CA LEU A 27 -10.94 -26.47 -23.35
C LEU A 27 -10.00 -25.27 -23.21
N TYR A 28 -9.56 -24.67 -24.32
CA TYR A 28 -8.81 -23.41 -24.30
C TYR A 28 -9.69 -22.21 -23.89
N TYR A 29 -10.99 -22.26 -24.17
CA TYR A 29 -11.95 -21.23 -23.78
C TYR A 29 -12.41 -21.33 -22.32
N GLN A 30 -12.40 -22.53 -21.74
CA GLN A 30 -12.89 -22.80 -20.39
C GLN A 30 -11.78 -22.99 -19.33
N GLN A 31 -10.65 -22.28 -19.48
CA GLN A 31 -9.60 -22.35 -18.45
C GLN A 31 -10.09 -21.70 -17.14
N PRO A 32 -9.80 -22.31 -15.97
CA PRO A 32 -10.08 -21.69 -14.68
C PRO A 32 -9.16 -20.49 -14.48
N PHE A 33 -9.65 -19.46 -13.79
CA PHE A 33 -8.80 -18.36 -13.36
C PHE A 33 -7.76 -18.84 -12.35
N LYS A 34 -6.57 -18.23 -12.39
CA LYS A 34 -5.48 -18.55 -11.49
C LYS A 34 -5.10 -17.31 -10.71
N SER A 35 -5.31 -17.36 -9.39
CA SER A 35 -4.68 -16.41 -8.49
C SER A 35 -3.25 -16.86 -8.22
N ASP A 36 -2.31 -15.93 -8.40
CA ASP A 36 -0.91 -16.11 -8.00
C ASP A 36 -0.64 -15.52 -6.60
N ARG A 37 -1.70 -15.20 -5.84
CA ARG A 37 -1.56 -14.68 -4.48
C ARG A 37 -0.88 -15.75 -3.61
N PRO A 38 0.25 -15.43 -2.96
CA PRO A 38 0.93 -16.39 -2.12
C PRO A 38 0.10 -16.67 -0.89
N VAL A 39 -0.04 -17.95 -0.56
CA VAL A 39 -0.55 -18.39 0.73
C VAL A 39 0.53 -18.08 1.79
N ASN A 40 0.19 -17.30 2.81
CA ASN A 40 1.17 -16.74 3.73
C ASN A 40 1.71 -17.79 4.72
N GLU A 41 2.76 -18.51 4.34
CA GLU A 41 3.41 -19.56 5.14
C GLU A 41 4.60 -19.06 5.99
N GLN A 42 4.64 -17.78 6.40
CA GLN A 42 5.72 -17.30 7.28
C GLN A 42 5.56 -17.82 8.72
N GLN A 43 5.82 -19.11 8.92
CA GLN A 43 6.04 -19.75 10.21
C GLN A 43 7.51 -19.62 10.59
N SER A 44 7.94 -18.45 11.08
CA SER A 44 9.22 -18.40 11.80
C SER A 44 9.02 -18.93 13.21
N LYS A 45 9.65 -20.06 13.55
CA LYS A 45 9.86 -20.43 14.96
C LYS A 45 10.70 -19.32 15.61
N ALA A 46 10.09 -18.54 16.49
CA ALA A 46 10.81 -17.51 17.22
C ALA A 46 11.81 -18.19 18.18
N VAL A 47 13.10 -17.87 18.06
CA VAL A 47 14.06 -18.18 19.12
C VAL A 47 14.06 -17.02 20.09
N ILE A 48 13.76 -17.29 21.36
CA ILE A 48 13.84 -16.27 22.42
C ILE A 48 15.32 -16.09 22.75
N VAL A 49 15.88 -14.93 22.41
CA VAL A 49 17.24 -14.53 22.76
C VAL A 49 17.17 -13.35 23.72
N GLY A 50 17.02 -13.66 25.01
CA GLY A 50 16.84 -12.68 26.09
C GLY A 50 15.47 -11.99 26.09
N ASP A 51 15.12 -11.35 27.22
CA ASP A 51 13.75 -10.95 27.54
C ASP A 51 13.20 -9.71 26.78
N LYS A 52 13.94 -9.18 25.79
CA LYS A 52 13.59 -7.89 25.14
C LYS A 52 13.85 -7.83 23.63
N ARG A 53 14.40 -8.89 23.01
CA ARG A 53 14.81 -8.87 21.61
C ARG A 53 13.92 -9.81 20.79
N VAL A 54 13.41 -9.29 19.68
CA VAL A 54 12.63 -10.03 18.70
C VAL A 54 13.57 -10.45 17.59
N GLN A 55 13.76 -11.76 17.41
CA GLN A 55 14.55 -12.30 16.29
C GLN A 55 13.83 -12.03 14.96
N SER A 56 14.49 -11.30 14.07
CA SER A 56 13.96 -10.98 12.74
C SER A 56 15.05 -10.42 11.86
N ARG A 57 15.20 -10.99 10.67
CA ARG A 57 16.03 -10.40 9.62
C ARG A 57 15.36 -9.14 9.07
N LEU A 58 16.15 -8.20 8.59
CA LEU A 58 15.68 -6.90 8.07
C LEU A 58 14.68 -7.00 6.90
N TRP A 59 14.60 -8.16 6.23
CA TRP A 59 13.64 -8.41 5.15
C TRP A 59 12.33 -9.09 5.61
N GLN A 60 12.18 -9.43 6.89
CA GLN A 60 10.96 -10.04 7.44
C GLN A 60 9.94 -8.98 7.91
N ASP A 61 8.68 -9.37 8.03
CA ASP A 61 7.62 -8.49 8.53
C ASP A 61 7.82 -8.22 10.03
N PRO A 62 7.98 -6.95 10.46
CA PRO A 62 8.25 -6.63 11.85
C PRO A 62 7.06 -6.97 12.76
N PHE A 63 5.81 -6.86 12.28
CA PHE A 63 4.64 -7.17 13.11
C PHE A 63 4.41 -8.68 13.24
N ALA A 64 4.64 -9.43 12.16
CA ALA A 64 4.58 -10.90 12.22
C ALA A 64 5.66 -11.44 13.19
N SER A 65 6.85 -10.85 13.17
CA SER A 65 7.95 -11.20 14.08
C SER A 65 7.60 -10.91 15.54
N VAL A 66 7.02 -9.73 15.85
CA VAL A 66 6.53 -9.43 17.22
C VAL A 66 5.45 -10.42 17.66
N LYS A 67 4.47 -10.71 16.79
CA LYS A 67 3.41 -11.68 17.10
C LYS A 67 3.98 -13.07 17.41
N ALA A 68 4.91 -13.55 16.59
CA ALA A 68 5.58 -14.84 16.79
C ALA A 68 6.39 -14.86 18.10
N HIS A 69 7.07 -13.75 18.44
CA HIS A 69 7.79 -13.62 19.70
C HIS A 69 6.87 -13.67 20.91
N LYS A 70 5.78 -12.88 20.93
CA LYS A 70 4.78 -12.89 22.01
C LYS A 70 4.15 -14.25 22.23
N ASN A 71 3.91 -14.99 21.15
CA ASN A 71 3.38 -16.36 21.23
C ASN A 71 4.39 -17.37 21.81
N ALA A 72 5.69 -17.10 21.65
CA ALA A 72 6.75 -17.95 22.18
C ALA A 72 7.12 -17.60 23.63
N GLU A 73 6.97 -16.34 24.05
CA GLU A 73 7.28 -15.90 25.41
C GLU A 73 6.53 -16.74 26.46
N PRO A 74 7.23 -17.27 27.49
CA PRO A 74 6.58 -18.09 28.50
C PRO A 74 5.58 -17.25 29.30
N ASN A 75 4.30 -17.60 29.21
CA ASN A 75 3.26 -17.07 30.11
C ASN A 75 3.66 -17.38 31.56
N THR A 76 3.93 -16.35 32.37
CA THR A 76 4.42 -16.45 33.77
C THR A 76 3.38 -17.04 34.76
N ASN A 77 2.41 -17.83 34.29
CA ASN A 77 1.48 -18.60 35.12
C ASN A 77 1.71 -20.11 35.07
N GLN A 78 2.68 -20.60 34.29
CA GLN A 78 3.10 -21.99 34.35
C GLN A 78 4.62 -22.06 34.48
N SER A 79 5.08 -22.17 35.72
CA SER A 79 6.45 -22.56 36.06
C SER A 79 6.80 -23.87 35.34
N GLN A 80 7.52 -23.78 34.22
CA GLN A 80 8.31 -24.92 33.77
C GLN A 80 9.58 -24.95 34.62
N THR A 81 9.60 -25.90 35.54
CA THR A 81 10.78 -26.45 36.17
C THR A 81 11.75 -26.86 35.06
N VAL A 82 12.74 -26.03 34.76
CA VAL A 82 13.92 -26.47 34.03
C VAL A 82 14.64 -27.42 34.98
N ALA A 83 14.47 -28.72 34.78
CA ALA A 83 15.20 -29.76 35.48
C ALA A 83 16.68 -29.71 35.05
N ILE A 84 17.46 -28.82 35.67
CA ILE A 84 18.91 -29.00 35.74
C ILE A 84 19.17 -29.97 36.89
N SER A 85 19.44 -31.21 36.52
CA SER A 85 19.90 -32.27 37.41
C SER A 85 21.25 -31.89 38.03
N LEU A 86 21.24 -31.48 39.31
CA LEU A 86 22.37 -31.60 40.23
C LEU A 86 21.83 -31.83 41.65
N GLN A 87 22.45 -32.76 42.36
CA GLN A 87 22.08 -33.38 43.66
C GLN A 87 21.76 -32.41 44.82
N PRO A 88 21.08 -32.87 45.90
CA PRO A 88 20.55 -31.98 46.94
C PRO A 88 21.58 -31.70 48.05
N PRO A 89 21.48 -30.52 48.70
CA PRO A 89 21.70 -30.44 50.14
C PRO A 89 20.47 -29.92 50.89
N SER A 90 20.08 -30.73 51.88
CA SER A 90 19.47 -30.41 53.18
C SER A 90 18.99 -28.98 53.50
N SER A 91 17.68 -28.91 53.80
CA SER A 91 17.02 -28.24 54.92
C SER A 91 17.67 -27.02 55.59
N GLN A 92 16.98 -25.88 55.48
CA GLN A 92 16.40 -25.05 56.56
C GLN A 92 16.43 -23.56 56.19
N GLY A 93 15.31 -22.87 56.39
CA GLY A 93 15.23 -21.42 56.27
C GLY A 93 13.86 -20.95 55.83
N GLU A 94 12.94 -20.78 56.78
CA GLU A 94 11.73 -19.98 56.59
C GLU A 94 12.11 -18.54 56.25
N GLY A 95 11.98 -18.20 54.98
CA GLY A 95 12.03 -16.84 54.49
C GLY A 95 11.06 -16.77 53.32
N SER A 96 9.88 -16.22 53.57
CA SER A 96 8.88 -15.94 52.54
C SER A 96 9.54 -15.15 51.41
N PRO A 97 9.72 -15.71 50.19
CA PRO A 97 10.25 -14.94 49.08
C PRO A 97 9.12 -14.05 48.62
N THR A 98 9.27 -12.75 48.82
CA THR A 98 8.49 -11.75 48.10
C THR A 98 8.73 -11.96 46.61
N ILE A 99 7.76 -12.58 45.94
CA ILE A 99 7.72 -12.73 44.48
C ILE A 99 7.78 -11.31 43.89
N PRO A 100 8.81 -10.94 43.12
CA PRO A 100 8.83 -9.64 42.45
C PRO A 100 7.64 -9.58 41.50
N LYS A 101 6.77 -8.57 41.66
CA LYS A 101 5.72 -8.27 40.67
C LYS A 101 6.37 -8.17 39.29
N ALA A 102 5.87 -8.95 38.34
CA ALA A 102 6.36 -9.04 36.97
C ALA A 102 6.58 -7.63 36.37
N GLN A 103 7.84 -7.27 36.12
CA GLN A 103 8.15 -6.04 35.39
C GLN A 103 7.83 -6.27 33.92
N ASN A 104 6.92 -5.49 33.36
CA ASN A 104 6.56 -5.54 31.95
C ASN A 104 7.79 -5.13 31.12
N HIS A 105 8.56 -6.10 30.58
CA HIS A 105 9.86 -5.87 29.94
C HIS A 105 9.78 -5.11 28.61
N HIS A 106 8.57 -4.91 28.06
CA HIS A 106 8.30 -4.23 26.79
C HIS A 106 7.70 -2.83 26.96
N ASN A 107 8.04 -2.12 28.05
CA ASN A 107 7.69 -0.71 28.19
C ASN A 107 8.73 0.21 27.52
N LEU A 108 8.28 1.34 26.95
CA LEU A 108 9.15 2.25 26.20
C LEU A 108 10.37 2.73 27.00
N LEU A 109 10.19 3.10 28.27
CA LEU A 109 11.29 3.51 29.16
C LEU A 109 12.39 2.45 29.24
N SER A 110 12.00 1.19 29.35
CA SER A 110 12.95 0.08 29.45
C SER A 110 13.70 -0.14 28.14
N GLN A 111 13.05 0.06 26.99
CA GLN A 111 13.69 -0.06 25.68
C GLN A 111 14.65 1.11 25.43
N LEU A 112 14.22 2.36 25.69
CA LEU A 112 15.08 3.54 25.58
C LEU A 112 16.30 3.47 26.53
N ARG A 113 16.13 2.94 27.75
CA ARG A 113 17.25 2.72 28.68
C ARG A 113 18.26 1.70 28.16
N GLU A 114 17.82 0.60 27.54
CA GLU A 114 18.75 -0.39 26.97
C GLU A 114 19.50 0.15 25.75
N ILE A 115 18.82 0.92 24.90
CA ILE A 115 19.43 1.61 23.76
C ILE A 115 20.48 2.60 24.26
N THR A 116 20.14 3.48 25.20
CA THR A 116 21.09 4.46 25.76
C THR A 116 22.29 3.82 26.47
N LYS A 117 22.15 2.64 27.09
CA LYS A 117 23.29 1.88 27.63
C LYS A 117 24.25 1.40 26.55
N THR A 118 23.71 0.93 25.42
CA THR A 118 24.49 0.33 24.33
C THR A 118 25.24 1.40 23.51
N ILE A 119 24.76 2.64 23.51
CA ILE A 119 25.21 3.71 22.61
C ILE A 119 25.98 4.81 23.34
N GLY A 120 25.85 4.89 24.68
CA GLY A 120 26.29 6.03 25.47
C GLY A 120 25.18 7.08 25.60
N LYS A 121 25.35 8.06 26.51
CA LYS A 121 24.37 9.13 26.68
C LYS A 121 24.20 9.87 25.35
N PRO A 122 22.98 9.95 24.79
CA PRO A 122 22.74 10.78 23.62
C PRO A 122 23.01 12.24 24.00
N THR A 123 23.88 12.90 23.27
CA THR A 123 24.06 14.36 23.26
C THR A 123 23.82 14.86 21.85
N PRO A 124 23.13 16.01 21.70
CA PRO A 124 21.67 16.11 21.63
C PRO A 124 21.15 15.89 20.20
N THR A 125 19.88 15.53 20.10
CA THR A 125 19.07 15.21 18.90
C THR A 125 19.23 13.80 18.32
N PHE A 126 18.17 12.99 18.44
CA PHE A 126 17.95 11.80 17.62
C PHE A 126 16.66 12.01 16.83
N LYS A 127 16.66 11.61 15.55
CA LYS A 127 15.52 11.76 14.65
C LYS A 127 14.65 10.52 14.76
N VAL A 128 13.35 10.69 14.96
CA VAL A 128 12.38 9.61 15.07
C VAL A 128 11.58 9.56 13.77
N LEU A 129 11.71 8.46 13.03
CA LEU A 129 10.93 8.18 11.83
C LEU A 129 9.77 7.26 12.18
N ILE A 130 8.54 7.76 12.10
CA ILE A 130 7.33 6.96 12.27
C ILE A 130 6.86 6.50 10.89
N VAL A 131 7.05 5.23 10.56
CA VAL A 131 6.70 4.66 9.26
C VAL A 131 5.30 4.06 9.34
N VAL A 132 4.34 4.71 8.70
CA VAL A 132 2.95 4.25 8.62
C VAL A 132 2.81 3.35 7.39
N THR A 133 2.51 2.07 7.62
CA THR A 133 2.46 1.04 6.58
C THR A 133 1.10 0.35 6.51
N GLU A 134 0.85 -0.37 5.42
CA GLU A 134 -0.31 -1.25 5.26
C GLU A 134 -0.44 -2.27 6.40
N GLY A 135 -1.58 -2.25 7.08
CA GLY A 135 -1.90 -3.09 8.22
C GLY A 135 -2.91 -4.20 7.95
N THR A 136 -3.41 -4.34 6.71
CA THR A 136 -4.31 -5.46 6.42
C THR A 136 -3.65 -6.81 6.72
N PRO A 137 -4.43 -7.79 7.21
CA PRO A 137 -3.92 -9.13 7.53
C PRO A 137 -3.73 -10.02 6.30
N PHE A 138 -4.19 -9.58 5.12
CA PHE A 138 -4.09 -10.33 3.88
C PHE A 138 -2.65 -10.40 3.35
N ALA A 139 -2.40 -11.32 2.41
CA ALA A 139 -1.07 -11.49 1.79
C ALA A 139 -0.56 -10.19 1.12
N SER A 140 -1.46 -9.39 0.53
CA SER A 140 -1.12 -8.08 -0.03
C SER A 140 -0.55 -7.13 1.03
N GLY A 141 -1.18 -7.06 2.21
CA GLY A 141 -0.67 -6.25 3.31
C GLY A 141 0.67 -6.73 3.84
N THR A 142 0.86 -8.05 3.92
CA THR A 142 2.17 -8.62 4.31
C THR A 142 3.25 -8.22 3.31
N GLU A 143 3.01 -8.38 2.01
CA GLU A 143 3.97 -8.00 0.97
C GLU A 143 4.31 -6.50 1.01
N TYR A 144 3.34 -5.62 1.22
CA TYR A 144 3.60 -4.18 1.40
C TYR A 144 4.52 -3.91 2.60
N ARG A 145 4.30 -4.56 3.75
CA ARG A 145 5.17 -4.38 4.94
C ARG A 145 6.61 -4.86 4.68
N LEU A 146 6.79 -5.97 3.96
CA LEU A 146 8.12 -6.44 3.55
C LEU A 146 8.82 -5.41 2.65
N ARG A 147 8.08 -4.88 1.66
CA ARG A 147 8.60 -3.88 0.73
C ARG A 147 8.95 -2.56 1.42
N HIS A 148 8.10 -2.08 2.33
CA HIS A 148 8.33 -0.84 3.05
C HIS A 148 9.54 -0.94 3.99
N ARG A 149 9.67 -2.05 4.73
CA ARG A 149 10.87 -2.30 5.55
C ARG A 149 12.13 -2.32 4.71
N TYR A 150 12.10 -3.02 3.57
CA TYR A 150 13.23 -3.04 2.64
C TYR A 150 13.59 -1.63 2.12
N ALA A 151 12.60 -0.79 1.78
CA ALA A 151 12.84 0.57 1.30
C ALA A 151 13.52 1.44 2.35
N VAL A 152 12.98 1.47 3.58
CA VAL A 152 13.51 2.30 4.68
C VAL A 152 14.91 1.85 5.06
N VAL A 153 15.11 0.53 5.24
CA VAL A 153 16.43 -0.03 5.57
C VAL A 153 17.45 0.27 4.46
N SER A 154 17.06 0.14 3.19
CA SER A 154 17.95 0.42 2.06
C SER A 154 18.30 1.92 1.97
N ALA A 155 17.35 2.81 2.20
CA ALA A 155 17.59 4.25 2.21
C ALA A 155 18.55 4.67 3.33
N LEU A 156 18.34 4.15 4.53
CA LEU A 156 19.25 4.36 5.66
C LEU A 156 20.65 3.81 5.34
N GLY A 157 20.74 2.60 4.78
CA GLY A 157 22.00 2.00 4.37
C GLY A 157 22.77 2.84 3.33
N GLU A 158 22.09 3.30 2.28
CA GLU A 158 22.67 4.17 1.26
C GLU A 158 23.11 5.52 1.83
N ALA A 159 22.40 6.07 2.83
CA ALA A 159 22.78 7.29 3.53
C ALA A 159 23.89 7.12 4.59
N GLY A 160 24.48 5.92 4.70
CA GLY A 160 25.59 5.61 5.59
C GLY A 160 25.18 5.28 7.02
N TYR A 161 23.94 4.83 7.24
CA TYR A 161 23.48 4.33 8.53
C TYR A 161 23.61 2.81 8.63
N ILE A 162 23.95 2.33 9.82
CA ILE A 162 24.10 0.90 10.13
C ILE A 162 23.06 0.55 11.21
N PRO A 163 22.24 -0.51 11.01
CA PRO A 163 21.33 -0.98 12.05
C PRO A 163 22.13 -1.44 13.28
N GLU A 164 21.63 -1.18 14.48
CA GLU A 164 22.28 -1.63 15.71
C GLU A 164 22.40 -3.16 15.76
N GLU A 165 21.35 -3.86 15.33
CA GLU A 165 21.28 -5.31 15.27
C GLU A 165 20.72 -5.73 13.90
N GLY A 166 21.41 -6.64 13.18
CA GLY A 166 20.99 -7.08 11.84
C GLY A 166 19.99 -8.25 11.82
N GLU A 167 19.86 -8.94 12.95
CA GLU A 167 18.99 -10.13 13.11
C GLU A 167 17.99 -10.00 14.25
N PHE A 168 17.92 -8.83 14.88
CA PHE A 168 17.03 -8.57 16.02
C PHE A 168 16.53 -7.13 16.00
N PHE A 169 15.35 -6.92 16.57
CA PHE A 169 14.85 -5.58 16.89
C PHE A 169 14.05 -5.63 18.20
N ARG A 170 13.46 -4.50 18.62
CA ARG A 170 12.71 -4.37 19.88
C ARG A 170 11.30 -3.90 19.60
N TYR A 171 10.41 -3.95 20.58
CA TYR A 171 9.09 -3.31 20.47
C TYR A 171 8.66 -2.77 21.83
N PHE A 172 7.64 -1.92 21.83
CA PHE A 172 6.99 -1.51 23.06
C PHE A 172 5.47 -1.54 22.93
N GLY A 173 4.79 -1.72 24.06
CA GLY A 173 3.34 -1.55 24.14
C GLY A 173 2.97 -0.07 24.25
N TRP A 174 2.23 0.45 23.27
CA TRP A 174 1.66 1.78 23.25
C TRP A 174 0.22 1.76 23.77
N ASP A 175 0.03 2.27 24.98
CA ASP A 175 -1.28 2.45 25.60
C ASP A 175 -1.91 3.78 25.18
N ARG A 176 -2.90 3.70 24.30
CA ARG A 176 -3.58 4.87 23.70
C ARG A 176 -4.61 5.50 24.63
N THR A 177 -4.99 4.82 25.72
CA THR A 177 -6.04 5.31 26.64
C THR A 177 -5.57 6.46 27.53
N GLN A 178 -4.26 6.58 27.73
CA GLN A 178 -3.68 7.52 28.71
C GLN A 178 -3.73 8.98 28.27
N LEU A 179 -3.84 9.26 26.96
CA LEU A 179 -3.65 10.61 26.41
C LEU A 179 -4.85 11.16 25.64
N LEU A 180 -5.76 10.32 25.13
CA LEU A 180 -6.74 10.73 24.11
C LEU A 180 -8.22 10.67 24.53
N GLY A 181 -8.55 10.13 25.71
CA GLY A 181 -9.94 9.89 26.09
C GLY A 181 -10.65 8.89 25.16
N LYS A 182 -11.92 8.58 25.43
CA LYS A 182 -12.68 7.45 24.84
C LYS A 182 -13.07 7.58 23.35
N GLY A 183 -12.39 8.41 22.54
CA GLY A 183 -12.88 8.82 21.21
C GLY A 183 -12.01 8.48 19.99
N THR A 184 -10.80 7.95 20.16
CA THR A 184 -9.87 7.65 19.06
C THR A 184 -9.94 6.21 18.58
N CYS A 185 -10.34 5.29 19.46
CA CYS A 185 -10.51 3.89 19.17
C CYS A 185 -11.94 3.53 18.70
N TRP A 186 -12.07 2.54 17.82
CA TRP A 186 -13.31 1.85 17.45
C TRP A 186 -13.84 1.02 18.62
N ASP A 187 -12.94 0.27 19.27
CA ASP A 187 -13.23 -0.53 20.44
C ASP A 187 -13.14 0.32 21.72
N GLU A 188 -14.13 0.20 22.60
CA GLU A 188 -14.12 0.80 23.93
C GLU A 188 -12.94 0.30 24.79
N SER A 189 -12.47 -0.92 24.53
CA SER A 189 -11.29 -1.49 25.21
C SER A 189 -9.98 -0.81 24.80
N CYS A 190 -9.94 -0.20 23.60
CA CYS A 190 -8.81 0.53 23.02
C CYS A 190 -7.47 -0.13 23.32
N PRO A 191 -7.23 -1.34 22.78
CA PRO A 191 -6.14 -2.20 23.23
C PRO A 191 -4.78 -1.55 22.99
N THR A 192 -3.83 -1.90 23.86
CA THR A 192 -2.41 -1.56 23.71
C THR A 192 -1.88 -2.12 22.39
N LEU A 193 -1.23 -1.27 21.60
CA LEU A 193 -0.63 -1.66 20.33
C LEU A 193 0.84 -1.98 20.51
N ASP A 194 1.32 -3.06 19.89
CA ASP A 194 2.75 -3.33 19.84
C ASP A 194 3.39 -2.52 18.71
N VAL A 195 4.33 -1.64 19.04
CA VAL A 195 5.06 -0.78 18.08
C VAL A 195 6.48 -1.33 17.93
N PRO A 196 6.82 -1.99 16.80
CA PRO A 196 8.19 -2.36 16.47
C PRO A 196 9.09 -1.13 16.38
N LEU A 197 10.30 -1.26 16.91
CA LEU A 197 11.31 -0.19 16.94
C LEU A 197 12.68 -0.72 16.52
N GLU A 198 13.34 0.02 15.63
CA GLU A 198 14.66 -0.30 15.07
C GLU A 198 15.59 0.92 15.19
N TRP A 199 16.83 0.69 15.64
CA TRP A 199 17.80 1.76 15.84
C TRP A 199 18.89 1.73 14.77
N PHE A 200 19.25 2.90 14.26
CA PHE A 200 20.27 3.09 13.24
C PHE A 200 21.32 4.13 13.68
N LYS A 201 22.59 3.74 13.57
CA LYS A 201 23.74 4.58 13.92
C LYS A 201 24.39 5.11 12.64
N PRO A 202 24.68 6.41 12.53
CA PRO A 202 25.39 6.93 11.38
C PRO A 202 26.86 6.51 11.43
N GLN A 203 27.46 6.22 10.27
CA GLN A 203 28.91 6.08 10.14
C GLN A 203 29.62 7.41 10.42
N ASP A 204 29.04 8.53 9.99
CA ASP A 204 29.49 9.87 10.34
C ASP A 204 28.91 10.29 11.70
N LYS A 205 29.77 10.34 12.73
CA LYS A 205 29.38 10.70 14.10
C LYS A 205 28.84 12.13 14.25
N ARG A 206 28.93 12.97 13.22
CA ARG A 206 28.32 14.31 13.18
C ARG A 206 26.83 14.28 12.88
N LYS A 207 26.32 13.18 12.29
CA LYS A 207 24.90 13.00 12.01
C LYS A 207 24.16 12.49 13.26
N ASN A 208 22.85 12.73 13.28
CA ASN A 208 21.97 12.25 14.34
C ASN A 208 21.71 10.76 14.19
N ASN A 209 21.54 10.07 15.33
CA ASN A 209 21.00 8.71 15.33
C ASN A 209 19.54 8.71 14.87
N VAL A 210 19.12 7.62 14.25
CA VAL A 210 17.76 7.46 13.72
C VAL A 210 17.05 6.31 14.45
N LEU A 211 15.87 6.59 14.99
CA LEU A 211 14.95 5.61 15.56
C LEU A 211 13.78 5.42 14.58
N VAL A 212 13.60 4.22 14.06
CA VAL A 212 12.47 3.87 13.18
C VAL A 212 11.39 3.18 14.01
N LEU A 213 10.16 3.67 13.91
CA LEU A 213 8.98 3.09 14.55
C LEU A 213 8.00 2.64 13.47
N TRP A 214 7.50 1.42 13.58
CA TRP A 214 6.54 0.87 12.61
C TRP A 214 5.12 0.96 13.16
N VAL A 215 4.23 1.61 12.41
CA VAL A 215 2.82 1.76 12.77
C VAL A 215 1.97 1.26 11.61
N LYS A 216 0.93 0.47 11.89
CA LYS A 216 -0.05 0.11 10.86
C LYS A 216 -1.03 1.26 10.68
N ASP A 217 -1.35 1.58 9.44
CA ASP A 217 -2.31 2.64 9.11
C ASP A 217 -3.69 2.37 9.76
N GLN A 218 -4.18 1.13 9.70
CA GLN A 218 -5.44 0.72 10.31
C GLN A 218 -5.47 0.85 11.84
N ASP A 219 -4.30 0.81 12.49
CA ASP A 219 -4.19 0.94 13.95
C ASP A 219 -4.31 2.42 14.40
N LEU A 220 -4.35 3.37 13.46
CA LEU A 220 -4.59 4.80 13.73
C LEU A 220 -6.10 5.12 13.92
N GLU A 221 -6.97 4.19 13.52
CA GLU A 221 -8.41 4.14 13.84
C GLU A 221 -9.22 5.40 13.48
N LYS A 222 -10.07 5.92 14.39
CA LYS A 222 -11.06 6.98 14.08
C LYS A 222 -10.44 8.35 13.89
N LYS A 223 -9.30 8.58 14.52
CA LYS A 223 -8.62 9.88 14.61
C LYS A 223 -7.12 9.68 14.40
N PRO A 224 -6.69 9.42 13.15
CA PRO A 224 -5.30 9.16 12.85
C PRO A 224 -4.32 10.27 13.25
N LEU A 225 -4.68 11.55 13.07
CA LEU A 225 -3.79 12.66 13.44
C LEU A 225 -3.60 12.69 14.97
N ALA A 226 -4.70 12.67 15.72
CA ALA A 226 -4.62 12.65 17.18
C ALA A 226 -3.89 11.40 17.71
N SER A 227 -4.03 10.25 17.03
CA SER A 227 -3.30 9.02 17.37
C SER A 227 -1.80 9.19 17.19
N LEU A 228 -1.34 9.79 16.08
CA LEU A 228 0.08 10.06 15.87
C LEU A 228 0.63 11.09 16.85
N GLU A 229 -0.12 12.18 17.12
CA GLU A 229 0.23 13.16 18.16
C GLU A 229 0.37 12.50 19.54
N SER A 230 -0.53 11.56 19.87
CA SER A 230 -0.45 10.79 21.12
C SER A 230 0.74 9.85 21.16
N LEU A 231 1.14 9.24 20.04
CA LEU A 231 2.36 8.42 19.98
C LEU A 231 3.59 9.30 20.23
N VAL A 232 3.66 10.47 19.60
CA VAL A 232 4.75 11.44 19.82
C VAL A 232 4.78 11.92 21.27
N ALA A 233 3.63 12.26 21.85
CA ALA A 233 3.52 12.62 23.27
C ALA A 233 3.94 11.48 24.21
N PHE A 234 3.56 10.24 23.89
CA PHE A 234 3.97 9.04 24.63
C PHE A 234 5.49 8.84 24.60
N ILE A 235 6.13 9.15 23.46
CA ILE A 235 7.59 9.07 23.31
C ILE A 235 8.32 10.19 24.05
N ASN A 236 7.79 11.41 23.97
CA ASN A 236 8.37 12.58 24.63
C ASN A 236 8.20 12.53 26.16
N ASN A 237 7.12 11.92 26.67
CA ASN A 237 6.83 11.87 28.10
C ASN A 237 6.48 10.45 28.59
N PRO A 238 7.47 9.55 28.66
CA PRO A 238 7.22 8.12 28.89
C PRO A 238 6.85 7.72 30.35
N ALA A 239 6.61 8.66 31.28
CA ALA A 239 5.83 8.55 32.54
C ALA A 239 6.17 9.66 33.57
N PRO A 240 5.22 10.09 34.44
CA PRO A 240 5.44 11.10 35.49
C PRO A 240 6.44 10.73 36.61
N ASP A 241 6.70 9.45 36.87
CA ASP A 241 7.63 9.01 37.93
C ASP A 241 9.11 9.27 37.61
N PHE A 242 9.46 9.58 36.35
CA PHE A 242 10.83 9.90 35.96
C PHE A 242 11.28 11.30 36.43
N ARG A 243 10.34 12.25 36.57
CA ARG A 243 10.64 13.62 37.04
C ARG A 243 10.83 13.71 38.55
N LYS A 244 10.18 12.86 39.35
CA LYS A 244 10.35 12.86 40.82
C LYS A 244 11.79 12.54 41.24
N ASN A 245 12.49 11.71 40.46
CA ASN A 245 13.89 11.32 40.73
C ASN A 245 14.93 12.23 40.04
N GLN A 246 14.52 13.29 39.35
CA GLN A 246 15.43 14.29 38.75
C GLN A 246 15.22 15.72 39.30
N ARG A 247 14.66 15.88 40.49
CA ARG A 247 14.78 17.15 41.25
C ARG A 247 16.23 17.34 41.68
N GLY A 248 17.09 17.81 40.77
CA GLY A 248 18.48 18.16 41.11
C GLY A 248 19.49 18.22 39.97
N LYS A 249 19.17 17.82 38.74
CA LYS A 249 20.07 18.01 37.59
C LYS A 249 19.26 18.49 36.41
N HIS A 250 19.59 19.69 35.91
CA HIS A 250 19.19 20.12 34.57
C HIS A 250 19.65 19.04 33.59
N SER A 251 18.72 18.18 33.16
CA SER A 251 18.92 17.31 32.02
C SER A 251 18.97 18.21 30.79
N PRO A 252 20.01 18.12 29.93
CA PRO A 252 20.00 18.87 28.69
C PRO A 252 18.78 18.44 27.88
N ASP A 253 17.96 19.41 27.46
CA ASP A 253 16.82 19.21 26.57
C ASP A 253 17.28 18.40 25.35
N SER A 254 16.96 17.12 25.34
CA SER A 254 17.17 16.28 24.16
C SER A 254 15.98 16.54 23.25
N THR A 255 16.12 17.50 22.34
CA THR A 255 15.09 17.80 21.34
C THR A 255 14.97 16.63 20.38
N MET A 256 13.86 15.90 20.45
CA MET A 256 13.54 14.85 19.47
C MET A 256 12.81 15.50 18.30
N ALA A 257 13.28 15.24 17.08
CA ALA A 257 12.59 15.64 15.86
C ALA A 257 11.79 14.43 15.34
N PHE A 258 10.51 14.63 15.01
CA PHE A 258 9.62 13.58 14.56
C PHE A 258 9.23 13.83 13.11
N THR A 259 9.47 12.83 12.26
CA THR A 259 8.99 12.81 10.88
C THR A 259 8.14 11.56 10.70
N VAL A 260 6.92 11.73 10.19
CA VAL A 260 6.01 10.63 9.84
C VAL A 260 6.15 10.35 8.35
N LEU A 261 6.55 9.13 7.99
CA LEU A 261 6.48 8.63 6.62
C LEU A 261 5.09 8.02 6.42
N GLY A 262 4.15 8.78 5.87
CA GLY A 262 2.75 8.37 5.76
C GLY A 262 1.77 9.53 5.68
N PRO A 263 0.45 9.27 5.80
CA PRO A 263 -0.15 7.94 5.98
C PRO A 263 -0.07 7.07 4.71
N PHE A 264 -0.41 5.78 4.82
CA PHE A 264 -0.33 4.85 3.69
C PHE A 264 -1.52 5.02 2.73
N HIS A 265 -2.74 5.15 3.26
CA HIS A 265 -3.96 5.32 2.46
C HIS A 265 -4.37 6.78 2.32
N SER A 266 -4.85 7.15 1.14
CA SER A 266 -5.52 8.44 0.89
C SER A 266 -6.73 8.69 1.79
N GLY A 267 -7.44 7.63 2.20
CA GLY A 267 -8.54 7.72 3.15
C GLY A 267 -8.09 8.20 4.54
N THR A 268 -6.93 7.76 4.99
CA THR A 268 -6.32 8.21 6.26
C THR A 268 -5.88 9.66 6.16
N LEU A 269 -5.23 10.06 5.06
CA LEU A 269 -4.85 11.47 4.85
C LEU A 269 -6.08 12.39 4.87
N ARG A 270 -7.17 11.97 4.21
CA ARG A 270 -8.45 12.66 4.23
C ARG A 270 -9.06 12.73 5.63
N ALA A 271 -8.96 11.66 6.43
CA ALA A 271 -9.42 11.67 7.82
C ALA A 271 -8.61 12.66 8.69
N MET A 272 -7.30 12.74 8.49
CA MET A 272 -6.44 13.72 9.17
C MET A 272 -6.84 15.17 8.82
N ILE A 273 -7.13 15.47 7.55
CA ILE A 273 -7.66 16.79 7.12
C ILE A 273 -8.98 17.09 7.87
N GLY A 274 -9.89 16.12 7.93
CA GLY A 274 -11.15 16.27 8.66
C GLY A 274 -10.95 16.55 10.15
N GLU A 275 -9.95 15.93 10.80
CA GLU A 275 -9.60 16.21 12.19
C GLU A 275 -9.10 17.64 12.40
N VAL A 276 -8.22 18.14 11.52
CA VAL A 276 -7.69 19.51 11.59
C VAL A 276 -8.83 20.53 11.49
N LEU A 277 -9.71 20.36 10.50
CA LEU A 277 -10.86 21.25 10.30
C LEU A 277 -11.87 21.17 11.45
N ALA A 278 -12.06 19.99 12.05
CA ALA A 278 -12.91 19.81 13.22
C ALA A 278 -12.31 20.50 14.46
N LYS A 279 -10.99 20.42 14.67
CA LYS A 279 -10.29 21.16 15.75
C LYS A 279 -10.49 22.67 15.58
N GLN A 280 -10.28 23.19 14.37
CA GLN A 280 -10.45 24.62 14.06
C GLN A 280 -11.90 25.11 14.28
N SER A 281 -12.88 24.28 13.92
CA SER A 281 -14.30 24.62 14.13
C SER A 281 -14.68 24.67 15.62
N GLN A 282 -13.99 23.89 16.46
CA GLN A 282 -14.24 23.84 17.91
C GLN A 282 -13.51 24.94 18.67
N ASP A 283 -12.35 25.39 18.18
CA ASP A 283 -11.58 26.49 18.76
C ASP A 283 -11.06 27.46 17.68
N PRO A 284 -11.91 28.39 17.19
CA PRO A 284 -11.54 29.34 16.14
C PRO A 284 -10.43 30.33 16.56
N SER A 285 -10.21 30.48 17.87
CA SER A 285 -9.17 31.34 18.44
C SER A 285 -7.79 30.69 18.48
N SER A 286 -7.70 29.37 18.26
CA SER A 286 -6.43 28.62 18.24
C SER A 286 -5.63 28.84 16.94
N THR A 287 -5.36 30.10 16.59
CA THR A 287 -4.48 30.47 15.45
C THR A 287 -3.02 30.61 15.85
N HIS A 288 -2.68 30.22 17.08
CA HIS A 288 -1.30 30.23 17.55
C HIS A 288 -0.73 28.81 17.48
N PRO A 289 0.41 28.60 16.81
CA PRO A 289 1.17 27.37 17.01
C PRO A 289 1.36 27.22 18.52
N ILE A 290 0.95 26.08 19.08
CA ILE A 290 1.12 25.84 20.51
C ILE A 290 2.61 26.07 20.78
N GLU A 291 2.97 27.07 21.58
CA GLU A 291 4.36 27.30 21.96
C GLU A 291 4.87 26.01 22.63
N GLY A 292 5.76 25.28 21.94
CA GLY A 292 6.23 23.96 22.35
C GLY A 292 5.58 22.76 21.64
N SER A 293 4.72 22.95 20.62
CA SER A 293 4.42 21.91 19.63
C SER A 293 5.72 21.56 18.91
N HIS A 294 6.22 20.36 19.14
CA HIS A 294 7.26 19.81 18.27
C HIS A 294 6.60 19.55 16.91
N ALA A 295 6.73 20.49 15.97
CA ALA A 295 6.14 20.36 14.64
C ALA A 295 6.46 18.97 14.05
N ILE A 296 5.42 18.16 13.86
CA ILE A 296 5.54 16.84 13.25
C ILE A 296 5.50 17.06 11.75
N GLU A 297 6.58 16.70 11.06
CA GLU A 297 6.61 16.73 9.60
C GLU A 297 5.98 15.45 9.04
N TYR A 298 5.10 15.58 8.04
CA TYR A 298 4.49 14.43 7.37
C TYR A 298 5.00 14.33 5.93
N LEU A 299 5.71 13.24 5.61
CA LEU A 299 6.13 12.92 4.25
C LEU A 299 5.24 11.81 3.67
N SER A 300 4.24 12.20 2.87
CA SER A 300 3.31 11.24 2.28
C SER A 300 3.91 10.58 1.03
N PHE A 301 4.15 9.28 1.10
CA PHE A 301 4.78 8.50 0.04
C PHE A 301 3.81 7.65 -0.80
N SER A 302 2.55 7.54 -0.38
CA SER A 302 1.58 6.65 -1.04
C SER A 302 0.14 7.16 -1.14
N ALA A 303 -0.23 8.23 -0.44
CA ALA A 303 -1.56 8.83 -0.61
C ALA A 303 -1.61 9.61 -1.93
N THR A 304 -2.20 9.01 -2.97
CA THR A 304 -2.24 9.59 -4.33
C THR A 304 -3.54 10.31 -4.65
N ALA A 305 -4.60 10.26 -3.83
CA ALA A 305 -5.88 10.91 -4.18
C ALA A 305 -5.69 12.38 -4.58
N SER A 306 -6.44 12.85 -5.58
CA SER A 306 -6.41 14.26 -5.98
C SER A 306 -6.87 15.15 -4.82
N ASP A 307 -6.39 16.39 -4.79
CA ASP A 307 -6.74 17.31 -3.71
C ASP A 307 -8.25 17.58 -3.67
N ALA A 308 -8.93 17.60 -4.82
CA ALA A 308 -10.38 17.69 -4.88
C ALA A 308 -11.07 16.52 -4.14
N VAL A 309 -10.54 15.30 -4.25
CA VAL A 309 -11.04 14.13 -3.49
C VAL A 309 -10.69 14.24 -2.00
N LEU A 310 -9.51 14.74 -1.66
CA LEU A 310 -9.08 14.91 -0.28
C LEU A 310 -9.94 15.95 0.45
N PHE A 311 -10.33 17.04 -0.20
CA PHE A 311 -11.10 18.14 0.41
C PHE A 311 -12.63 18.05 0.20
N GLU A 312 -13.11 17.09 -0.59
CA GLU A 312 -14.55 16.90 -0.88
C GLU A 312 -15.40 16.86 0.40
N GLY A 313 -16.57 17.52 0.42
CA GLY A 313 -17.52 17.39 1.54
C GLY A 313 -17.07 17.98 2.89
N PHE A 314 -15.94 18.70 2.95
CA PHE A 314 -15.57 19.50 4.11
C PHE A 314 -16.07 20.95 3.99
N PRO A 315 -16.43 21.61 5.11
CA PRO A 315 -16.96 22.98 5.10
C PRO A 315 -15.82 24.01 4.97
N ILE A 316 -15.22 24.11 3.79
CA ILE A 316 -14.12 25.04 3.50
C ILE A 316 -14.61 26.10 2.51
N GLY A 317 -14.36 27.37 2.81
CA GLY A 317 -14.71 28.47 1.93
C GLY A 317 -13.77 28.58 0.72
N ARG A 318 -14.22 29.36 -0.27
CA ARG A 318 -13.43 29.62 -1.48
C ARG A 318 -12.22 30.52 -1.21
N GLU A 319 -12.26 31.32 -0.14
CA GLU A 319 -11.15 32.20 0.23
C GLU A 319 -9.97 31.41 0.80
N GLU A 320 -10.25 30.40 1.63
CA GLU A 320 -9.24 29.54 2.24
C GLU A 320 -8.70 28.48 1.28
N CYS A 321 -9.51 28.04 0.31
CA CYS A 321 -9.19 26.89 -0.54
C CYS A 321 -9.66 27.10 -1.98
N PHE A 322 -9.09 28.11 -2.66
CA PHE A 322 -9.37 28.39 -4.08
C PHE A 322 -8.60 27.45 -5.03
N SER A 323 -7.34 27.19 -4.73
CA SER A 323 -6.42 26.35 -5.47
C SER A 323 -5.77 25.31 -4.55
N GLU A 324 -5.20 24.26 -5.13
CA GLU A 324 -4.44 23.23 -4.40
C GLU A 324 -3.39 23.87 -3.47
N ALA A 325 -2.64 24.86 -3.96
CA ALA A 325 -1.64 25.59 -3.19
C ALA A 325 -2.25 26.30 -1.96
N THR A 326 -3.32 27.07 -2.17
CA THR A 326 -3.97 27.82 -1.07
C THR A 326 -4.57 26.89 -0.01
N CYS A 327 -5.11 25.72 -0.40
CA CYS A 327 -5.66 24.77 0.57
C CYS A 327 -4.57 24.19 1.47
N TRP A 328 -3.41 23.84 0.90
CA TRP A 328 -2.27 23.35 1.68
C TRP A 328 -1.59 24.45 2.50
N GLU A 329 -1.58 25.70 2.04
CA GLU A 329 -1.18 26.85 2.86
C GLU A 329 -2.12 27.06 4.05
N TYR A 330 -3.43 26.92 3.83
CA TYR A 330 -4.41 26.96 4.91
C TYR A 330 -4.19 25.82 5.91
N MET A 331 -3.98 24.58 5.45
CA MET A 331 -3.65 23.46 6.35
C MET A 331 -2.38 23.71 7.17
N ARG A 332 -1.33 24.27 6.55
CA ARG A 332 -0.09 24.64 7.25
C ARG A 332 -0.32 25.72 8.30
N SER A 333 -1.21 26.68 8.05
CA SER A 333 -1.59 27.69 9.05
C SER A 333 -2.27 27.10 10.29
N LEU A 334 -2.79 25.88 10.18
CA LEU A 334 -3.42 25.10 11.26
C LEU A 334 -2.47 24.06 11.87
N ASP A 335 -1.14 24.24 11.77
CA ASP A 335 -0.09 23.33 12.27
C ASP A 335 -0.15 21.92 11.64
N PHE A 336 -0.67 21.80 10.42
CA PHE A 336 -0.71 20.55 9.66
C PHE A 336 0.11 20.66 8.38
N ASP A 337 1.42 20.34 8.48
CA ASP A 337 2.35 20.41 7.36
C ASP A 337 2.60 19.04 6.72
N VAL A 338 1.95 18.79 5.59
CA VAL A 338 2.09 17.57 4.80
C VAL A 338 2.83 17.87 3.50
N HIS A 339 3.94 17.16 3.31
CA HIS A 339 4.71 17.13 2.07
C HIS A 339 4.40 15.83 1.34
N ARG A 340 3.58 15.91 0.29
CA ARG A 340 3.36 14.77 -0.61
C ARG A 340 4.65 14.55 -1.40
N VAL A 341 5.35 13.45 -1.18
CA VAL A 341 6.56 13.03 -1.92
C VAL A 341 6.18 12.35 -3.23
N ILE A 342 5.09 11.58 -3.20
CA ILE A 342 4.40 11.06 -4.38
C ILE A 342 3.45 12.12 -4.96
N GLY A 343 3.18 12.05 -6.26
CA GLY A 343 2.22 12.94 -6.94
C GLY A 343 0.76 12.56 -6.72
N THR A 344 -0.12 13.10 -7.56
CA THR A 344 -1.58 12.92 -7.44
C THR A 344 -2.21 12.08 -8.55
N ASP A 345 -3.36 11.48 -8.27
CA ASP A 345 -4.20 10.75 -9.20
C ASP A 345 -4.69 11.64 -10.35
N GLU A 346 -4.80 12.97 -10.13
CA GLU A 346 -5.13 13.92 -11.21
C GLU A 346 -3.97 14.03 -12.21
N GLU A 347 -2.73 14.12 -11.72
CA GLU A 347 -1.54 14.12 -12.57
C GLU A 347 -1.44 12.80 -13.36
N LEU A 348 -1.65 11.64 -12.72
CA LEU A 348 -1.65 10.33 -13.40
C LEU A 348 -2.75 10.22 -14.45
N ALA A 349 -3.97 10.65 -14.11
CA ALA A 349 -5.09 10.67 -15.03
C ALA A 349 -4.79 11.53 -16.26
N ARG A 350 -4.18 12.70 -16.07
CA ARG A 350 -3.77 13.59 -17.16
C ARG A 350 -2.76 12.93 -18.09
N THR A 351 -1.72 12.31 -17.53
CA THR A 351 -0.73 11.60 -18.34
C THR A 351 -1.33 10.42 -19.10
N LEU A 352 -2.29 9.69 -18.50
CA LEU A 352 -3.02 8.63 -19.19
C LEU A 352 -3.90 9.17 -20.32
N VAL A 353 -4.64 10.26 -20.10
CA VAL A 353 -5.47 10.90 -21.14
C VAL A 353 -4.61 11.38 -22.30
N GLU A 354 -3.45 11.99 -22.02
CA GLU A 354 -2.49 12.40 -23.04
C GLU A 354 -1.95 11.22 -23.84
N GLU A 355 -1.57 10.12 -23.19
CA GLU A 355 -1.09 8.91 -23.88
C GLU A 355 -2.20 8.24 -24.71
N LEU A 356 -3.42 8.16 -24.19
CA LEU A 356 -4.58 7.65 -24.93
C LEU A 356 -4.87 8.51 -26.16
N THR A 357 -4.75 9.84 -26.05
CA THR A 357 -4.89 10.77 -27.18
C THR A 357 -3.82 10.52 -28.25
N LYS A 358 -2.55 10.33 -27.85
CA LYS A 358 -1.45 9.94 -28.78
C LYS A 358 -1.75 8.62 -29.50
N ARG A 359 -2.47 7.69 -28.84
CA ARG A 359 -2.96 6.43 -29.41
C ARG A 359 -4.30 6.55 -30.14
N ARG A 360 -4.71 7.78 -30.45
CA ARG A 360 -5.91 8.14 -31.22
C ARG A 360 -7.21 7.73 -30.53
N VAL A 361 -7.25 7.67 -29.20
CA VAL A 361 -8.50 7.55 -28.45
C VAL A 361 -9.04 8.96 -28.19
N ASP A 362 -10.16 9.30 -28.84
CA ASP A 362 -10.83 10.58 -28.73
C ASP A 362 -11.82 10.59 -27.56
N LEU A 363 -11.40 11.21 -26.46
CA LEU A 363 -12.19 11.34 -25.23
C LEU A 363 -12.97 12.67 -25.16
N GLN A 364 -12.94 13.50 -26.20
CA GLN A 364 -13.56 14.83 -26.18
C GLN A 364 -14.87 14.87 -26.99
N ASN A 365 -14.90 14.22 -28.15
CA ASN A 365 -16.07 14.28 -29.05
C ASN A 365 -17.09 13.15 -28.79
N GLY A 366 -16.79 12.24 -27.85
CA GLY A 366 -17.68 11.16 -27.44
C GLY A 366 -17.90 10.06 -28.49
N HIS A 367 -16.96 9.93 -29.42
CA HIS A 367 -16.99 8.93 -30.48
C HIS A 367 -16.36 7.61 -30.07
N ASP A 368 -15.26 7.67 -29.33
CA ASP A 368 -14.59 6.49 -28.83
C ASP A 368 -15.11 6.16 -27.43
N HIS A 369 -15.60 4.93 -27.27
CA HIS A 369 -16.09 4.48 -25.98
C HIS A 369 -14.96 3.87 -25.14
N ILE A 370 -14.98 4.12 -23.84
CA ILE A 370 -14.05 3.50 -22.88
C ILE A 370 -14.80 2.82 -21.73
N ALA A 371 -14.18 1.80 -21.15
CA ALA A 371 -14.62 1.23 -19.88
C ALA A 371 -13.65 1.60 -18.76
N LEU A 372 -14.18 2.05 -17.62
CA LEU A 372 -13.43 2.30 -16.39
C LEU A 372 -13.89 1.33 -15.31
N ILE A 373 -12.98 0.46 -14.87
CA ILE A 373 -13.26 -0.64 -13.95
C ILE A 373 -12.54 -0.37 -12.63
N GLY A 374 -13.28 -0.22 -11.53
CA GLY A 374 -12.69 0.11 -10.23
C GLY A 374 -13.28 -0.67 -9.06
N GLU A 375 -12.55 -0.69 -7.94
CA GLU A 375 -13.03 -1.27 -6.68
C GLU A 375 -14.18 -0.40 -6.11
N TRP A 376 -15.27 -1.02 -5.69
CA TRP A 376 -16.40 -0.32 -5.06
C TRP A 376 -16.13 0.02 -3.59
N ASP A 377 -15.38 -0.83 -2.89
CA ASP A 377 -15.23 -0.78 -1.44
C ASP A 377 -14.08 0.14 -0.98
N THR A 378 -13.17 0.55 -1.86
CA THR A 378 -12.05 1.45 -1.52
C THR A 378 -12.31 2.90 -1.96
N LEU A 379 -11.81 3.88 -1.18
CA LEU A 379 -11.87 5.30 -1.60
C LEU A 379 -11.17 5.51 -2.94
N TYR A 380 -10.01 4.87 -3.11
CA TYR A 380 -9.20 4.91 -4.31
C TYR A 380 -9.98 4.44 -5.54
N GLY A 381 -10.50 3.20 -5.53
CA GLY A 381 -11.24 2.63 -6.67
C GLY A 381 -12.55 3.35 -6.98
N ARG A 382 -13.20 3.97 -5.97
CA ARG A 382 -14.40 4.79 -6.21
C ARG A 382 -14.11 6.13 -6.85
N LYS A 383 -13.00 6.78 -6.49
CA LYS A 383 -12.73 8.18 -6.86
C LYS A 383 -11.82 8.33 -8.07
N LEU A 384 -10.87 7.42 -8.28
CA LEU A 384 -9.95 7.48 -9.42
C LEU A 384 -10.66 7.51 -10.79
N PRO A 385 -11.73 6.72 -11.06
CA PRO A 385 -12.50 6.84 -12.30
C PRO A 385 -13.15 8.22 -12.48
N LEU A 386 -13.60 8.86 -11.39
CA LEU A 386 -14.20 10.20 -11.45
C LEU A 386 -13.13 11.26 -11.72
N THR A 387 -11.98 11.16 -11.07
CA THR A 387 -10.82 12.01 -11.35
C THR A 387 -10.38 11.89 -12.81
N PHE A 388 -10.37 10.67 -13.36
CA PHE A 388 -10.08 10.44 -14.77
C PHE A 388 -11.05 11.21 -15.68
N LEU A 389 -12.36 11.09 -15.45
CA LEU A 389 -13.36 11.82 -16.23
C LEU A 389 -13.24 13.34 -16.09
N GLU A 390 -12.97 13.83 -14.89
CA GLU A 390 -12.82 15.27 -14.66
C GLU A 390 -11.67 15.84 -15.50
N VAL A 391 -10.55 15.12 -15.60
CA VAL A 391 -9.41 15.53 -16.42
C VAL A 391 -9.73 15.55 -17.93
N THR A 392 -10.64 14.69 -18.41
CA THR A 392 -11.01 14.67 -19.84
C THR A 392 -11.77 15.91 -20.31
N LYS A 393 -12.41 16.66 -19.40
CA LYS A 393 -13.15 17.88 -19.73
C LYS A 393 -12.24 19.00 -20.26
N ASN A 394 -10.92 18.89 -20.05
CA ASN A 394 -9.90 19.80 -20.55
C ASN A 394 -10.22 21.29 -20.32
N THR A 395 -10.88 21.61 -19.21
CA THR A 395 -11.14 22.99 -18.77
C THR A 395 -9.93 23.49 -18.00
N PRO A 396 -9.10 24.38 -18.57
CA PRO A 396 -7.95 24.94 -17.87
C PRO A 396 -8.44 25.75 -16.66
N ASP A 397 -7.66 25.75 -15.58
CA ASP A 397 -7.79 26.68 -14.45
C ASP A 397 -9.13 26.64 -13.69
N LEU A 398 -9.79 25.48 -13.61
CA LEU A 398 -10.88 25.29 -12.66
C LEU A 398 -10.35 25.39 -11.23
N ASP A 399 -10.95 26.26 -10.43
CA ASP A 399 -10.70 26.34 -9.00
C ASP A 399 -11.09 25.03 -8.30
N LEU A 400 -10.41 24.73 -7.18
CA LEU A 400 -10.55 23.46 -6.49
C LEU A 400 -11.99 23.22 -5.99
N ILE A 401 -12.68 24.27 -5.54
CA ILE A 401 -14.09 24.16 -5.10
C ILE A 401 -14.98 23.74 -6.27
N THR A 402 -14.72 24.25 -7.47
CA THR A 402 -15.44 23.81 -8.68
C THR A 402 -15.11 22.37 -9.04
N LYS A 403 -13.83 21.95 -8.97
CA LYS A 403 -13.44 20.54 -9.15
C LYS A 403 -14.16 19.61 -8.14
N ILE A 404 -14.25 20.02 -6.87
CA ILE A 404 -14.95 19.28 -5.81
C ILE A 404 -16.43 19.10 -6.15
N LYS A 405 -17.11 20.17 -6.59
CA LYS A 405 -18.52 20.09 -7.01
C LYS A 405 -18.70 19.13 -8.18
N ASN A 406 -17.82 19.20 -9.16
CA ASN A 406 -17.88 18.31 -10.33
C ASN A 406 -17.71 16.83 -9.95
N LEU A 407 -16.93 16.51 -8.91
CA LEU A 407 -16.78 15.14 -8.41
C LEU A 407 -18.01 14.62 -7.65
N GLY A 408 -18.82 15.52 -7.06
CA GLY A 408 -20.05 15.18 -6.34
C GLY A 408 -21.24 14.90 -7.26
N ASP A 409 -21.35 15.68 -8.35
CA ASP A 409 -22.47 15.63 -9.31
C ASP A 409 -22.03 15.08 -10.68
N VAL A 410 -21.32 13.95 -10.71
CA VAL A 410 -20.81 13.38 -11.96
C VAL A 410 -21.95 12.79 -12.80
N ASP A 411 -22.32 13.51 -13.85
CA ASP A 411 -23.04 12.94 -14.99
C ASP A 411 -22.05 12.19 -15.88
N TRP A 412 -22.24 10.87 -15.99
CA TRP A 412 -21.35 10.02 -16.77
C TRP A 412 -21.66 10.21 -18.25
N PRO A 413 -20.70 10.66 -19.08
CA PRO A 413 -20.98 10.87 -20.49
C PRO A 413 -21.23 9.52 -21.19
N ASP A 414 -22.04 9.52 -22.25
CA ASP A 414 -22.45 8.31 -23.00
C ASP A 414 -21.27 7.44 -23.49
N TRP A 415 -20.09 8.06 -23.68
CA TRP A 415 -18.87 7.40 -24.13
C TRP A 415 -18.05 6.74 -23.01
N ALA A 416 -18.29 7.08 -21.74
CA ALA A 416 -17.58 6.52 -20.59
C ALA A 416 -18.45 5.54 -19.80
N HIS A 417 -17.99 4.29 -19.68
CA HIS A 417 -18.76 3.21 -19.09
C HIS A 417 -18.12 2.76 -17.78
N ARG A 418 -18.85 2.92 -16.67
CA ARG A 418 -18.37 2.52 -15.35
C ARG A 418 -18.70 1.07 -15.04
N PHE A 419 -17.71 0.33 -14.56
CA PHE A 419 -17.91 -0.99 -13.98
C PHE A 419 -17.22 -1.08 -12.62
N THR A 420 -17.78 -1.89 -11.72
CA THR A 420 -17.26 -2.01 -10.35
C THR A 420 -17.24 -3.44 -9.86
N TYR A 421 -16.29 -3.74 -8.98
CA TYR A 421 -16.15 -5.04 -8.31
C TYR A 421 -15.73 -4.85 -6.85
N LEU A 422 -15.79 -5.92 -6.04
CA LEU A 422 -15.27 -5.92 -4.67
C LEU A 422 -13.82 -6.39 -4.66
N ARG A 423 -12.95 -5.66 -3.96
CA ARG A 423 -11.54 -6.04 -3.80
C ARG A 423 -11.39 -7.45 -3.21
N GLY A 424 -10.34 -8.16 -3.62
CA GLY A 424 -10.07 -9.54 -3.21
C GLY A 424 -10.93 -10.54 -3.98
N ILE A 425 -10.82 -10.52 -5.32
CA ILE A 425 -11.62 -11.37 -6.21
C ILE A 425 -11.34 -12.86 -5.95
N ASP A 426 -10.11 -13.21 -5.58
CA ASP A 426 -9.72 -14.58 -5.29
C ASP A 426 -10.32 -15.14 -3.98
N GLY A 427 -10.86 -14.29 -3.10
CA GLY A 427 -11.45 -14.72 -1.83
C GLY A 427 -10.44 -15.25 -0.82
N GLU A 428 -9.16 -14.97 -1.01
CA GLU A 428 -8.08 -15.47 -0.15
C GLU A 428 -8.11 -14.79 1.22
N LEU A 429 -8.27 -15.59 2.27
CA LEU A 429 -8.35 -15.13 3.65
C LEU A 429 -6.97 -15.20 4.35
N PRO A 430 -6.73 -14.39 5.39
CA PRO A 430 -5.57 -14.57 6.25
C PRO A 430 -5.62 -15.96 6.90
N GLN A 431 -4.48 -16.66 6.99
CA GLN A 431 -4.45 -17.96 7.67
C GLN A 431 -4.82 -17.81 9.16
N ASN A 432 -5.79 -18.61 9.62
CA ASN A 432 -6.11 -18.76 11.04
C ASN A 432 -5.05 -19.64 11.70
N MET A 433 -4.33 -19.12 12.70
CA MET A 433 -3.33 -19.88 13.46
C MET A 433 -3.92 -20.98 14.38
N ASN A 434 -5.24 -21.16 14.43
CA ASN A 434 -5.92 -22.12 15.31
C ASN A 434 -6.92 -23.03 14.55
N GLY A 435 -6.48 -23.69 13.48
CA GLY A 435 -7.30 -24.68 12.76
C GLY A 435 -6.46 -25.89 12.38
N SER A 436 -6.81 -27.05 12.95
CA SER A 436 -6.23 -28.35 12.67
C SER A 436 -6.09 -28.62 11.16
N ASP A 437 -4.90 -29.05 10.74
CA ASP A 437 -4.66 -29.63 9.42
C ASP A 437 -5.61 -30.82 9.19
N GLY A 438 -6.67 -30.59 8.44
CA GLY A 438 -7.43 -31.64 7.78
C GLY A 438 -6.64 -32.20 6.60
N LYS A 439 -5.55 -32.93 6.88
CA LYS A 439 -4.89 -33.78 5.88
C LYS A 439 -5.87 -34.88 5.48
N SER A 440 -6.55 -34.70 4.35
CA SER A 440 -7.17 -35.82 3.65
C SER A 440 -6.10 -36.55 2.84
N ASN A 441 -5.57 -37.62 3.43
CA ASN A 441 -4.87 -38.66 2.67
C ASN A 441 -5.90 -39.35 1.76
N GLY A 442 -5.85 -39.07 0.46
CA GLY A 442 -6.64 -39.75 -0.56
C GLY A 442 -5.71 -40.36 -1.60
N ASP A 443 -5.60 -41.68 -1.54
CA ASP A 443 -4.77 -42.52 -2.39
C ASP A 443 -5.07 -42.33 -3.89
N GLY A 444 -4.00 -42.29 -4.69
CA GLY A 444 -4.03 -41.89 -6.09
C GLY A 444 -4.54 -43.01 -7.00
N THR A 445 -5.75 -42.84 -7.54
CA THR A 445 -6.19 -43.56 -8.74
C THR A 445 -6.41 -42.58 -9.88
N VAL A 446 -5.82 -42.90 -11.03
CA VAL A 446 -5.74 -42.12 -12.27
C VAL A 446 -7.12 -41.63 -12.78
N SER A 447 -8.22 -42.24 -12.32
CA SER A 447 -9.59 -41.82 -12.59
C SER A 447 -10.02 -40.50 -11.92
N GLN A 448 -9.38 -40.07 -10.83
CA GLN A 448 -9.74 -38.79 -10.18
C GLN A 448 -9.24 -37.55 -10.94
N ASN A 449 -8.24 -37.70 -11.81
CA ASN A 449 -7.74 -36.57 -12.61
C ASN A 449 -8.74 -36.15 -13.70
N PHE A 450 -9.53 -37.08 -14.25
CA PHE A 450 -10.58 -36.74 -15.23
C PHE A 450 -11.79 -36.03 -14.59
N PHE A 451 -12.16 -36.38 -13.36
CA PHE A 451 -13.24 -35.70 -12.63
C PHE A 451 -12.82 -34.37 -11.97
N LYS A 452 -11.52 -34.13 -11.74
CA LYS A 452 -11.01 -32.81 -11.31
C LYS A 452 -11.02 -31.77 -12.43
N ILE A 453 -10.89 -32.19 -13.69
CA ILE A 453 -10.92 -31.26 -14.84
C ILE A 453 -12.33 -30.67 -15.05
N ASN A 454 -13.40 -31.39 -14.71
CA ASN A 454 -14.79 -30.91 -14.81
C ASN A 454 -15.33 -30.18 -13.56
N LYS A 455 -14.51 -29.95 -12.53
CA LYS A 455 -14.75 -28.92 -11.50
C LYS A 455 -14.32 -27.51 -11.97
N GLY A 456 -13.85 -27.39 -13.22
CA GLY A 456 -13.19 -26.21 -13.79
C GLY A 456 -14.09 -25.04 -14.19
N LEU A 457 -15.39 -25.08 -13.92
CA LEU A 457 -16.23 -23.87 -13.86
C LEU A 457 -16.34 -23.48 -12.39
N GLU A 458 -15.81 -22.31 -12.04
CA GLU A 458 -15.88 -21.78 -10.67
C GLU A 458 -17.33 -21.81 -10.20
N ARG A 459 -17.58 -22.50 -9.08
CA ARG A 459 -18.92 -22.54 -8.50
C ARG A 459 -19.23 -21.17 -7.91
N PRO A 460 -20.48 -20.66 -8.04
CA PRO A 460 -20.91 -19.43 -7.39
C PRO A 460 -21.14 -19.66 -5.88
N GLU A 461 -20.12 -20.17 -5.18
CA GLU A 461 -20.16 -20.60 -3.79
C GLU A 461 -18.83 -20.24 -3.10
N GLY A 462 -18.89 -19.81 -1.84
CA GLY A 462 -17.70 -19.50 -1.04
C GLY A 462 -17.20 -18.06 -1.19
N PRO A 463 -16.00 -17.76 -0.65
CA PRO A 463 -15.46 -16.41 -0.63
C PRO A 463 -14.85 -15.95 -1.97
N ALA A 464 -14.49 -16.90 -2.85
CA ALA A 464 -13.92 -16.58 -4.15
C ALA A 464 -15.01 -16.02 -5.08
N GLN A 465 -14.71 -14.88 -5.71
CA GLN A 465 -15.65 -14.09 -6.52
C GLN A 465 -15.42 -14.29 -8.03
N PHE A 466 -14.86 -15.44 -8.43
CA PHE A 466 -14.53 -15.69 -9.83
C PHE A 466 -15.77 -15.77 -10.74
N ASP A 467 -16.91 -16.24 -10.23
CA ASP A 467 -18.16 -16.25 -11.00
C ASP A 467 -18.66 -14.81 -11.25
N TYR A 468 -18.55 -13.92 -10.25
CA TYR A 468 -18.80 -12.50 -10.43
C TYR A 468 -17.86 -11.88 -11.45
N LEU A 469 -16.58 -12.24 -11.44
CA LEU A 469 -15.62 -11.79 -12.45
C LEU A 469 -16.03 -12.23 -13.88
N ARG A 470 -16.49 -13.47 -14.07
CA ARG A 470 -17.01 -13.92 -15.38
C ARG A 470 -18.25 -13.15 -15.80
N ARG A 471 -19.19 -12.94 -14.88
CA ARG A 471 -20.43 -12.18 -15.13
C ARG A 471 -20.11 -10.73 -15.48
N LEU A 472 -19.12 -10.12 -14.82
CA LEU A 472 -18.64 -8.79 -15.11
C LEU A 472 -18.04 -8.72 -16.53
N ALA A 473 -17.15 -9.66 -16.89
CA ALA A 473 -16.59 -9.72 -18.24
C ALA A 473 -17.69 -9.90 -19.32
N LEU A 474 -18.69 -10.74 -19.04
CA LEU A 474 -19.85 -10.91 -19.93
C LEU A 474 -20.69 -9.63 -20.03
N GLN A 475 -20.92 -8.94 -18.91
CA GLN A 475 -21.63 -7.67 -18.89
C GLN A 475 -20.92 -6.62 -19.76
N ILE A 476 -19.59 -6.48 -19.61
CA ILE A 476 -18.78 -5.57 -20.43
C ILE A 476 -18.90 -5.95 -21.91
N LYS A 477 -18.90 -7.24 -22.24
CA LYS A 477 -19.06 -7.73 -23.62
C LYS A 477 -20.44 -7.42 -24.21
N VAL A 478 -21.50 -7.54 -23.41
CA VAL A 478 -22.86 -7.16 -23.82
C VAL A 478 -22.94 -5.65 -24.09
N GLU A 479 -22.32 -4.82 -23.23
CA GLU A 479 -22.28 -3.37 -23.47
C GLU A 479 -21.44 -3.01 -24.70
N ASP A 480 -20.30 -3.67 -24.93
CA ASP A 480 -19.49 -3.52 -26.15
C ASP A 480 -20.31 -3.80 -27.41
N GLN A 481 -21.12 -4.87 -27.39
CA GLN A 481 -22.00 -5.21 -28.50
C GLN A 481 -23.06 -4.12 -28.75
N LYS A 482 -23.71 -3.60 -27.69
CA LYS A 482 -24.67 -2.49 -27.81
C LYS A 482 -24.03 -1.22 -28.37
N ILE A 483 -22.78 -0.92 -28.00
CA ILE A 483 -22.03 0.20 -28.56
C ILE A 483 -21.82 0.00 -30.07
N ARG A 484 -21.41 -1.20 -30.49
CA ARG A 484 -21.23 -1.53 -31.91
C ARG A 484 -22.54 -1.41 -32.69
N GLU A 485 -23.64 -1.96 -32.17
CA GLU A 485 -24.96 -1.91 -32.80
C GLU A 485 -25.42 -0.45 -33.00
N ARG A 486 -25.37 0.38 -31.94
CA ARG A 486 -25.72 1.81 -32.04
C ARG A 486 -24.85 2.59 -33.02
N CYS A 487 -23.58 2.22 -33.16
CA CYS A 487 -22.69 2.82 -34.14
C CYS A 487 -23.08 2.41 -35.57
N MET A 488 -23.45 1.14 -35.81
CA MET A 488 -23.82 0.64 -37.14
C MET A 488 -25.04 1.35 -37.71
N ASP A 489 -26.01 1.73 -36.87
CA ASP A 489 -27.16 2.55 -37.28
C ASP A 489 -26.72 3.90 -37.89
N LYS A 490 -25.60 4.47 -37.41
CA LYS A 490 -25.04 5.74 -37.89
C LYS A 490 -24.04 5.60 -39.04
N VAL A 491 -23.53 4.39 -39.30
CA VAL A 491 -22.65 4.10 -40.46
C VAL A 491 -23.43 4.24 -41.78
N GLY A 492 -24.73 3.89 -41.77
CA GLY A 492 -25.62 4.02 -42.93
C GLY A 492 -25.84 5.45 -43.42
N GLU A 493 -25.52 6.46 -42.60
CA GLU A 493 -25.61 7.89 -42.92
C GLU A 493 -24.29 8.48 -43.46
N GLY A 494 -23.24 7.66 -43.63
CA GLY A 494 -21.94 8.07 -44.18
C GLY A 494 -20.94 8.64 -43.16
N SER A 495 -21.25 8.53 -41.86
CA SER A 495 -20.55 9.23 -40.77
C SER A 495 -19.37 8.46 -40.15
N TRP A 496 -19.33 7.12 -40.25
CA TRP A 496 -18.37 6.26 -39.53
C TRP A 496 -17.85 5.11 -40.40
N PRO A 497 -16.52 4.91 -40.57
CA PRO A 497 -15.98 3.81 -41.38
C PRO A 497 -15.86 2.46 -40.65
N ILE A 498 -15.79 2.44 -39.31
CA ILE A 498 -15.65 1.23 -38.48
C ILE A 498 -16.36 1.45 -37.13
N CYS A 499 -17.01 0.42 -36.58
CA CYS A 499 -17.58 0.41 -35.23
C CYS A 499 -16.74 -0.44 -34.26
N PRO A 500 -15.73 0.14 -33.60
CA PRO A 500 -14.73 -0.62 -32.85
C PRO A 500 -15.20 -1.12 -31.50
N GLY A 501 -16.39 -0.73 -31.03
CA GLY A 501 -16.85 -0.99 -29.65
C GLY A 501 -16.06 -0.13 -28.67
N PHE A 502 -15.69 -0.69 -27.52
CA PHE A 502 -14.70 -0.08 -26.63
C PHE A 502 -13.35 0.05 -27.34
N LYS A 503 -12.70 1.20 -27.17
CA LYS A 503 -11.35 1.46 -27.71
C LYS A 503 -10.28 1.37 -26.64
N ALA A 504 -10.63 1.71 -25.39
CA ALA A 504 -9.75 1.56 -24.24
C ALA A 504 -10.49 1.05 -23.00
N MET A 505 -9.76 0.35 -22.13
CA MET A 505 -10.25 -0.15 -20.85
C MET A 505 -9.25 0.15 -19.73
N GLY A 506 -9.68 0.93 -18.75
CA GLY A 506 -8.91 1.28 -17.57
C GLY A 506 -9.25 0.37 -16.39
N ILE A 507 -8.25 -0.32 -15.84
CA ILE A 507 -8.38 -1.06 -14.58
C ILE A 507 -7.79 -0.19 -13.47
N LEU A 508 -8.65 0.51 -12.74
CA LEU A 508 -8.34 1.56 -11.78
C LEU A 508 -8.59 1.04 -10.35
N ALA A 509 -7.67 0.20 -9.88
CA ALA A 509 -7.77 -0.57 -8.63
C ALA A 509 -6.44 -0.57 -7.86
N GLY A 510 -6.47 -0.85 -6.56
CA GLY A 510 -5.25 -0.86 -5.73
C GLY A 510 -4.62 -2.25 -5.57
N ASP A 511 -5.39 -3.34 -5.69
CA ASP A 511 -4.84 -4.70 -5.58
C ASP A 511 -4.38 -5.26 -6.93
N VAL A 512 -3.07 -5.50 -7.07
CA VAL A 512 -2.52 -6.05 -8.31
C VAL A 512 -2.97 -7.47 -8.62
N TYR A 513 -3.32 -8.28 -7.61
CA TYR A 513 -3.84 -9.63 -7.88
C TYR A 513 -5.20 -9.54 -8.57
N ASP A 514 -6.04 -8.60 -8.17
CA ASP A 514 -7.32 -8.34 -8.82
C ASP A 514 -7.11 -7.77 -10.24
N LYS A 515 -6.12 -6.89 -10.44
CA LYS A 515 -5.73 -6.41 -11.78
C LYS A 515 -5.37 -7.56 -12.71
N LEU A 516 -4.55 -8.50 -12.25
CA LEU A 516 -4.14 -9.66 -13.04
C LEU A 516 -5.35 -10.56 -13.38
N LEU A 517 -6.26 -10.79 -12.45
CA LEU A 517 -7.49 -11.55 -12.68
C LEU A 517 -8.43 -10.87 -13.69
N LEU A 518 -8.61 -9.55 -13.58
CA LEU A 518 -9.37 -8.75 -14.54
C LEU A 518 -8.76 -8.81 -15.94
N LEU A 519 -7.42 -8.69 -16.04
CA LEU A 519 -6.72 -8.82 -17.31
C LEU A 519 -6.87 -10.23 -17.90
N GLN A 520 -6.80 -11.29 -17.08
CA GLN A 520 -7.06 -12.66 -17.50
C GLN A 520 -8.48 -12.82 -18.08
N ALA A 521 -9.49 -12.19 -17.46
CA ALA A 521 -10.88 -12.28 -17.91
C ALA A 521 -11.16 -11.46 -19.18
N LEU A 522 -10.53 -10.29 -19.34
CA LEU A 522 -10.89 -9.32 -20.38
C LEU A 522 -10.03 -9.41 -21.65
N ARG A 523 -8.73 -9.69 -21.53
CA ARG A 523 -7.80 -9.60 -22.67
C ARG A 523 -8.19 -10.48 -23.85
N LYS A 524 -8.69 -11.68 -23.58
CA LYS A 524 -9.11 -12.63 -24.62
C LYS A 524 -10.37 -12.19 -25.34
N GLU A 525 -11.29 -11.54 -24.62
CA GLU A 525 -12.56 -11.06 -25.17
C GLU A 525 -12.38 -9.75 -25.97
N PHE A 526 -11.33 -8.98 -25.67
CA PHE A 526 -11.08 -7.65 -26.24
C PHE A 526 -9.66 -7.49 -26.83
N PRO A 527 -9.28 -8.25 -27.88
CA PRO A 527 -7.91 -8.27 -28.40
C PRO A 527 -7.45 -6.96 -29.05
N GLY A 528 -8.37 -6.09 -29.50
CA GLY A 528 -8.06 -4.81 -30.14
C GLY A 528 -8.09 -3.59 -29.22
N VAL A 529 -8.36 -3.80 -27.93
CA VAL A 529 -8.56 -2.72 -26.95
C VAL A 529 -7.25 -2.33 -26.28
N ILE A 530 -7.05 -1.04 -26.08
CA ILE A 530 -5.93 -0.51 -25.29
C ILE A 530 -6.27 -0.66 -23.81
N PHE A 531 -5.50 -1.48 -23.10
CA PHE A 531 -5.64 -1.61 -21.65
C PHE A 531 -4.68 -0.67 -20.94
N PHE A 532 -5.17 -0.01 -19.91
CA PHE A 532 -4.36 0.84 -19.04
C PHE A 532 -4.69 0.65 -17.56
N THR A 533 -3.74 0.98 -16.70
CA THR A 533 -3.89 0.93 -15.24
C THR A 533 -2.92 1.93 -14.59
N THR A 534 -2.99 2.03 -13.27
CA THR A 534 -2.06 2.74 -12.40
C THR A 534 -1.23 1.75 -11.60
N ASP A 535 -0.29 2.24 -10.79
CA ASP A 535 0.55 1.47 -9.85
C ASP A 535 1.48 0.47 -10.52
N LEU A 536 2.68 0.94 -10.86
CA LEU A 536 3.74 0.10 -11.41
C LEU A 536 4.21 -0.93 -10.38
N ASP A 537 3.94 -2.21 -10.67
CA ASP A 537 4.33 -3.35 -9.85
C ASP A 537 4.98 -4.44 -10.71
N THR A 538 6.11 -4.98 -10.25
CA THR A 538 6.86 -6.06 -10.91
C THR A 538 6.04 -7.33 -11.16
N ARG A 539 4.96 -7.58 -10.40
CA ARG A 539 4.03 -8.69 -10.64
C ARG A 539 3.33 -8.56 -12.00
N LEU A 540 3.01 -7.34 -12.44
CA LEU A 540 2.48 -7.09 -13.80
C LEU A 540 3.52 -7.39 -14.89
N LEU A 541 4.80 -7.35 -14.54
CA LEU A 541 5.94 -7.51 -15.44
C LEU A 541 6.52 -8.93 -15.45
N HIS A 542 5.99 -9.83 -14.63
CA HIS A 542 6.51 -11.19 -14.54
C HIS A 542 6.19 -11.99 -15.82
N PRO A 543 7.13 -12.77 -16.39
CA PRO A 543 6.92 -13.47 -17.65
C PRO A 543 5.69 -14.39 -17.69
N ALA A 544 5.33 -14.99 -16.54
CA ALA A 544 4.12 -15.82 -16.42
C ALA A 544 2.81 -15.05 -16.70
N GLN A 545 2.82 -13.72 -16.56
CA GLN A 545 1.64 -12.86 -16.73
C GLN A 545 1.53 -12.26 -18.14
N TYR A 546 2.57 -12.37 -18.97
CA TYR A 546 2.64 -11.70 -20.27
C TYR A 546 1.52 -12.09 -21.24
N GLN A 547 0.91 -13.27 -21.07
CA GLN A 547 -0.26 -13.63 -21.87
C GLN A 547 -1.40 -12.59 -21.76
N TRP A 548 -1.52 -11.88 -20.63
CA TRP A 548 -2.56 -10.86 -20.42
C TRP A 548 -2.01 -9.47 -20.04
N THR A 549 -0.74 -9.33 -19.67
CA THR A 549 -0.17 -8.00 -19.34
C THR A 549 0.54 -7.31 -20.49
N ARG A 550 0.81 -7.96 -21.62
CA ARG A 550 1.52 -7.31 -22.74
C ARG A 550 0.78 -6.12 -23.33
N ASN A 551 1.54 -5.07 -23.67
CA ASN A 551 1.01 -3.80 -24.16
C ASN A 551 0.01 -3.15 -23.17
N LEU A 552 0.12 -3.48 -21.88
CA LEU A 552 -0.60 -2.77 -20.82
C LEU A 552 0.13 -1.44 -20.58
N LEU A 553 -0.63 -0.35 -20.64
CA LEU A 553 -0.16 0.96 -20.20
C LEU A 553 -0.28 1.08 -18.69
N ILE A 554 0.76 1.56 -18.02
CA ILE A 554 0.79 1.72 -16.58
C ILE A 554 1.29 3.13 -16.28
N ALA A 555 0.46 3.98 -15.69
CA ALA A 555 0.88 5.29 -15.23
C ALA A 555 1.29 5.29 -13.76
N PHE A 556 2.41 5.92 -13.44
CA PHE A 556 2.82 6.16 -12.06
C PHE A 556 3.85 7.29 -11.92
N HIS A 557 4.05 7.83 -10.72
CA HIS A 557 4.96 8.96 -10.47
C HIS A 557 6.45 8.60 -10.46
N PHE A 558 6.75 7.31 -10.31
CA PHE A 558 8.10 6.79 -10.22
C PHE A 558 8.23 5.52 -11.07
N GLY A 559 9.42 5.30 -11.63
CA GLY A 559 9.80 3.97 -12.10
C GLY A 559 10.16 3.05 -10.94
N LEU A 560 10.60 1.83 -11.25
CA LEU A 560 11.15 0.90 -10.26
C LEU A 560 12.54 1.30 -9.75
N ARG A 561 13.07 2.44 -10.21
CA ARG A 561 14.40 2.94 -9.88
C ARG A 561 14.42 4.47 -10.00
N LEU A 562 15.02 5.14 -9.02
CA LEU A 562 15.39 6.55 -9.09
C LEU A 562 16.67 6.75 -9.90
N GLN A 563 17.02 8.00 -10.17
CA GLN A 563 18.30 8.35 -10.78
C GLN A 563 19.47 7.74 -9.99
N ALA A 564 20.51 7.29 -10.69
CA ALA A 564 21.63 6.55 -10.10
C ALA A 564 22.34 7.31 -8.97
N LYS A 565 22.40 8.64 -9.03
CA LYS A 565 22.99 9.50 -7.98
C LYS A 565 22.20 9.50 -6.66
N VAL A 566 20.89 9.20 -6.71
CA VAL A 566 20.00 9.16 -5.53
C VAL A 566 19.82 7.74 -5.02
N GLN A 567 19.66 6.77 -5.92
CA GLN A 567 19.48 5.36 -5.53
C GLN A 567 20.81 4.67 -5.16
N GLY A 568 21.92 5.16 -5.70
CA GLY A 568 23.25 4.60 -5.49
C GLY A 568 23.33 3.13 -5.88
N SER A 569 23.73 2.32 -4.90
CA SER A 569 23.99 0.88 -5.07
C SER A 569 22.75 -0.01 -4.95
N ILE A 570 21.62 0.55 -4.53
CA ILE A 570 20.40 -0.20 -4.24
C ILE A 570 19.77 -0.72 -5.56
N PRO A 571 19.40 -2.02 -5.64
CA PRO A 571 18.78 -2.59 -6.83
C PRO A 571 17.38 -1.99 -7.09
N PRO A 572 16.83 -2.13 -8.31
CA PRO A 572 15.45 -1.74 -8.59
C PRO A 572 14.45 -2.37 -7.61
N PHE A 573 13.43 -1.60 -7.26
CA PHE A 573 12.37 -1.97 -6.33
C PHE A 573 11.28 -2.82 -7.00
N ARG A 574 10.44 -3.45 -6.17
CA ARG A 574 9.34 -4.31 -6.64
C ARG A 574 8.11 -3.54 -7.08
N ASP A 575 7.94 -2.34 -6.57
CA ASP A 575 6.90 -1.40 -7.00
C ASP A 575 7.39 0.04 -6.84
N ALA A 576 6.59 0.94 -7.35
CA ALA A 576 6.94 2.35 -7.34
C ALA A 576 6.56 3.10 -6.04
N TYR A 577 5.68 2.54 -5.19
CA TYR A 577 5.48 3.05 -3.82
C TYR A 577 6.72 2.85 -2.95
N GLN A 578 7.39 1.71 -3.12
CA GLN A 578 8.67 1.39 -2.50
C GLN A 578 9.75 2.39 -2.91
N THR A 579 9.74 2.79 -4.19
CA THR A 579 10.62 3.84 -4.73
C THR A 579 10.32 5.20 -4.07
N SER A 580 9.05 5.56 -3.94
CA SER A 580 8.65 6.79 -3.23
C SER A 580 9.05 6.76 -1.76
N LEU A 581 8.86 5.66 -1.04
CA LEU A 581 9.19 5.54 0.38
C LEU A 581 10.71 5.60 0.61
N PHE A 582 11.51 5.01 -0.29
CA PHE A 582 12.96 5.14 -0.27
C PHE A 582 13.37 6.62 -0.35
N LEU A 583 12.80 7.37 -1.30
CA LEU A 583 13.05 8.82 -1.43
C LEU A 583 12.57 9.58 -0.19
N SER A 584 11.36 9.32 0.31
CA SER A 584 10.84 9.96 1.52
C SER A 584 11.73 9.70 2.72
N THR A 585 12.32 8.52 2.83
CA THR A 585 13.27 8.20 3.91
C THR A 585 14.54 9.03 3.78
N LEU A 586 15.10 9.17 2.57
CA LEU A 586 16.28 10.01 2.33
C LEU A 586 16.03 11.49 2.62
N LEU A 587 14.85 12.01 2.25
CA LEU A 587 14.41 13.37 2.59
C LEU A 587 14.27 13.52 4.11
N ALA A 588 13.62 12.56 4.77
CA ALA A 588 13.42 12.56 6.20
C ALA A 588 14.70 12.42 7.03
N ILE A 589 15.88 12.23 6.44
CA ILE A 589 17.17 12.25 7.17
C ILE A 589 18.12 13.31 6.60
N ASP A 590 17.59 14.24 5.79
CA ASP A 590 18.33 15.35 5.19
C ASP A 590 19.53 14.86 4.34
N SER A 591 19.40 13.66 3.75
CA SER A 591 20.43 13.07 2.88
C SER A 591 20.28 13.49 1.42
N VAL A 592 19.14 14.06 1.06
CA VAL A 592 18.79 14.57 -0.27
C VAL A 592 17.99 15.86 -0.07
N THR A 593 18.18 16.84 -0.95
CA THR A 593 17.42 18.09 -0.95
C THR A 593 16.54 18.15 -2.19
N VAL A 594 15.30 18.62 -2.05
CA VAL A 594 14.41 18.82 -3.21
C VAL A 594 14.84 20.08 -3.95
N CYS A 595 15.11 19.97 -5.27
CA CYS A 595 15.25 21.11 -6.16
C CYS A 595 13.98 21.22 -7.01
N ARG A 596 13.37 22.40 -7.11
CA ARG A 596 12.18 22.63 -7.93
C ARG A 596 12.46 23.67 -9.02
N THR A 597 12.09 23.34 -10.25
CA THR A 597 11.97 24.30 -11.35
C THR A 597 10.67 25.09 -11.21
N ALA A 598 10.80 26.36 -10.79
CA ALA A 598 9.94 27.54 -10.99
C ALA A 598 8.39 27.50 -10.86
N SER A 599 7.70 26.38 -10.63
CA SER A 599 6.23 26.34 -10.65
C SER A 599 5.53 25.93 -9.34
N SER A 600 6.24 25.78 -8.22
CA SER A 600 5.56 25.45 -6.95
C SER A 600 6.21 26.03 -5.70
N PHE A 601 5.35 26.74 -4.95
CA PHE A 601 5.44 27.62 -3.78
C PHE A 601 6.30 27.26 -2.54
N PHE A 602 7.38 26.49 -2.66
CA PHE A 602 8.35 26.42 -1.54
C PHE A 602 9.50 27.39 -1.76
N SER A 603 9.73 28.27 -0.80
CA SER A 603 10.92 29.12 -0.75
C SER A 603 12.14 28.29 -0.34
N HIS A 604 12.92 27.78 -1.30
CA HIS A 604 14.32 27.37 -1.11
C HIS A 604 15.11 27.61 -2.42
N GLU A 605 16.44 27.73 -2.30
CA GLU A 605 17.38 28.34 -3.26
C GLU A 605 17.15 27.98 -4.75
N PRO A 606 17.43 28.93 -5.68
CA PRO A 606 17.43 28.63 -7.11
C PRO A 606 18.33 27.42 -7.42
N CYS A 607 17.86 26.51 -8.26
CA CYS A 607 18.60 25.29 -8.62
C CYS A 607 20.00 25.55 -9.20
N ASP A 608 20.30 26.78 -9.59
CA ASP A 608 21.60 27.21 -10.11
C ASP A 608 22.67 27.41 -9.01
N GLN A 609 22.30 27.35 -7.72
CA GLN A 609 23.22 27.52 -6.57
C GLN A 609 23.45 26.24 -5.76
N LEU A 610 22.62 25.22 -5.96
CA LEU A 610 22.84 23.89 -5.39
C LEU A 610 23.84 23.14 -6.28
N PRO A 611 24.81 22.39 -5.73
CA PRO A 611 25.64 21.53 -6.55
C PRO A 611 24.73 20.60 -7.38
N ASP A 612 25.06 20.34 -8.65
CA ASP A 612 24.38 19.50 -9.70
C ASP A 612 24.08 18.03 -9.29
N THR A 613 23.94 17.78 -8.00
CA THR A 613 23.97 16.52 -7.30
C THR A 613 22.81 16.55 -6.32
N HIS A 614 21.81 15.69 -6.54
CA HIS A 614 20.67 15.40 -5.68
C HIS A 614 19.34 16.15 -5.95
N SER A 615 19.10 16.68 -7.14
CA SER A 615 17.76 17.15 -7.53
C SER A 615 16.82 16.00 -7.94
N TYR A 616 15.58 16.04 -7.47
CA TYR A 616 14.50 15.11 -7.85
C TYR A 616 13.44 15.85 -8.65
N GLU A 617 13.27 15.49 -9.92
CA GLU A 617 12.16 15.97 -10.74
C GLU A 617 10.98 15.02 -10.62
N ARG A 618 9.89 15.50 -10.01
CA ARG A 618 8.61 14.80 -9.95
C ARG A 618 7.89 15.00 -11.27
N ALA A 619 7.89 13.98 -12.12
CA ALA A 619 7.06 13.93 -13.32
C ALA A 619 6.32 12.59 -13.37
N PRO A 620 4.99 12.57 -13.58
CA PRO A 620 4.27 11.34 -13.84
C PRO A 620 4.80 10.68 -15.12
N ARG A 621 4.87 9.36 -15.12
CA ARG A 621 5.43 8.55 -16.21
C ARG A 621 4.42 7.52 -16.68
N VAL A 622 4.52 7.14 -17.94
CA VAL A 622 3.74 6.02 -18.50
C VAL A 622 4.69 4.93 -18.95
N PHE A 623 4.40 3.71 -18.54
CA PHE A 623 5.14 2.52 -18.90
C PHE A 623 4.28 1.62 -19.78
N GLU A 624 4.91 0.96 -20.76
CA GLU A 624 4.27 -0.10 -21.52
C GLU A 624 4.95 -1.44 -21.20
N VAL A 625 4.15 -2.48 -20.91
CA VAL A 625 4.68 -3.83 -20.65
C VAL A 625 5.16 -4.45 -21.97
N GLY A 626 6.48 -4.43 -22.17
CA GLY A 626 7.18 -4.94 -23.35
C GLY A 626 7.71 -6.37 -23.19
N LEU A 627 8.70 -6.73 -24.03
CA LEU A 627 9.27 -8.08 -24.09
C LEU A 627 10.04 -8.52 -22.85
N THR A 628 10.72 -7.57 -22.23
CA THR A 628 11.71 -7.81 -21.17
C THR A 628 11.40 -7.04 -19.89
N GLY A 629 10.22 -6.43 -19.79
CA GLY A 629 9.80 -5.62 -18.64
C GLY A 629 9.01 -4.38 -19.04
N ALA A 630 8.92 -3.42 -18.13
CA ALA A 630 8.31 -2.12 -18.37
C ALA A 630 9.23 -1.23 -19.20
N TYR A 631 8.73 -0.69 -20.30
CA TYR A 631 9.39 0.32 -21.11
C TYR A 631 8.82 1.70 -20.75
N ASP A 632 9.66 2.64 -20.34
CA ASP A 632 9.24 4.01 -20.00
C ASP A 632 9.00 4.81 -21.28
N LEU A 633 7.74 5.19 -21.53
CA LEU A 633 7.31 6.00 -22.68
C LEU A 633 7.50 7.50 -22.44
N SER A 634 7.82 7.89 -21.20
CA SER A 634 8.02 9.28 -20.79
C SER A 634 9.50 9.67 -20.71
N ALA A 635 10.41 8.71 -20.94
CA ALA A 635 11.86 8.88 -20.87
C ALA A 635 12.49 9.53 -22.11
#